data_AF-A0A151BPQ5-F1
#
_entry.id   AF-A0A151BPQ5-F1
#
_cell.length_a   1.000
_cell.length_b   1.000
_cell.length_c   1.000
_cell.angle_alpha   90.00
_cell.angle_beta   90.00
_cell.angle_gamma   90.00
#
_symmetry.space_group_name_H-M   'P 1'
#
loop_
_entity.id
_entity.type
_entity.pdbx_description
1 polymer ?
#
loop_
_entity_poly.entity_id
_entity_poly.type
_entity_poly.pdbx_seq_one_letter_code
_entity_poly.pdbx_strand_id
1 'polypeptide(L)'
;MGRTGFAELPLHSGKAPQWLVKRMIRLAREISTIIIDEYGRGVFLQRLSDPYWFQAFGCVLGYDWHSSGVTTVVTGVLKSALNPEEHGVAVCGGKGKASMRTPEEIVEVGEKFNLSTGTIERMKYSSRLSAKVDNVAIQAGYPLYHHAFFMTEDGKWAVIQQGMSLRDRTARRYHWLSDAVRSFVVEPHNAIVGDAKREIALDMTARESGGCRERSVDVAKEDPRRVARMLKSIRPSYQRSLKEWIKCGSLHDAGGYVAEFLSMPLTVNWKALKKVYEFQPRDYEELLGIRGVGPATVRGLALISEIIYGEKPSWRDPVKYSFAFGGKDGVPFPVDRRSMDESIRILRDAIEQARIGDRERLRSLKRLRRLIPEGEF
;
A
#
# COMPACT_ATOMS: atom_id res chain seq x y z
N MET A 1 -34.83 26.19 -9.26
CA MET A 1 -34.00 25.98 -8.05
C MET A 1 -34.33 24.61 -7.46
N GLY A 2 -33.67 23.56 -7.94
CA GLY A 2 -33.71 22.24 -7.31
C GLY A 2 -32.50 22.12 -6.39
N ARG A 3 -32.72 21.86 -5.10
CA ARG A 3 -31.64 21.61 -4.15
C ARG A 3 -30.87 20.38 -4.60
N THR A 4 -29.66 20.57 -5.12
CA THR A 4 -28.70 19.52 -5.45
C THR A 4 -28.23 18.85 -4.16
N GLY A 5 -28.49 17.55 -4.03
CA GLY A 5 -28.00 16.74 -2.93
C GLY A 5 -26.50 16.56 -3.05
N PHE A 6 -25.74 17.15 -2.12
CA PHE A 6 -24.33 16.83 -1.94
C PHE A 6 -24.22 15.40 -1.41
N ALA A 7 -23.51 14.54 -2.13
CA ALA A 7 -23.02 13.28 -1.59
C ALA A 7 -21.55 13.45 -1.22
N GLU A 8 -21.31 14.08 -0.07
CA GLU A 8 -20.02 13.92 0.61
C GLU A 8 -19.93 12.48 1.10
N LEU A 9 -18.80 11.81 0.87
CA LEU A 9 -18.45 10.53 1.47
C LEU A 9 -17.97 10.82 2.90
N PRO A 10 -18.83 10.77 3.93
CA PRO A 10 -18.40 11.10 5.26
C PRO A 10 -17.55 9.93 5.76
N LEU A 11 -16.59 10.20 6.64
CA LEU A 11 -16.20 9.17 7.61
C LEU A 11 -17.48 8.75 8.35
N HIS A 12 -18.09 7.63 7.93
CA HIS A 12 -19.28 7.13 8.61
C HIS A 12 -18.88 6.71 10.02
N SER A 13 -19.30 7.51 11.00
CA SER A 13 -19.20 7.17 12.40
C SER A 13 -20.28 6.13 12.72
N GLY A 14 -19.97 4.85 12.56
CA GLY A 14 -20.90 3.77 12.86
C GLY A 14 -20.23 2.42 12.81
N LYS A 15 -20.63 1.51 13.72
CA LYS A 15 -20.29 0.09 13.60
C LYS A 15 -21.33 -0.58 12.73
N ALA A 16 -20.92 -1.51 11.87
CA ALA A 16 -21.85 -2.37 11.16
C ALA A 16 -22.75 -3.08 12.19
N PRO A 17 -24.09 -3.11 12.00
CA PRO A 17 -24.99 -3.77 12.91
C PRO A 17 -24.62 -5.24 13.10
N GLN A 18 -24.65 -5.74 14.34
CA GLN A 18 -24.23 -7.12 14.64
C GLN A 18 -25.04 -8.17 13.88
N TRP A 19 -26.32 -7.92 13.65
CA TRP A 19 -27.17 -8.82 12.85
C TRP A 19 -26.72 -8.93 11.40
N LEU A 20 -26.20 -7.83 10.82
CA LEU A 20 -25.68 -7.79 9.46
C LEU A 20 -24.34 -8.54 9.42
N VAL A 21 -23.43 -8.23 10.33
CA VAL A 21 -22.11 -8.88 10.42
C VAL A 21 -22.24 -10.40 10.54
N LYS A 22 -23.17 -10.91 11.35
CA LYS A 22 -23.44 -12.36 11.45
C LYS A 22 -23.86 -12.99 10.12
N ARG A 23 -24.70 -12.30 9.33
CA ARG A 23 -25.11 -12.76 7.99
C ARG A 23 -23.97 -12.66 6.99
N MET A 24 -23.19 -11.58 7.04
CA MET A 24 -22.00 -11.38 6.23
C MET A 24 -20.99 -12.51 6.45
N ILE A 25 -20.73 -12.90 7.70
CA ILE A 25 -19.79 -14.00 8.03
C ILE A 25 -20.24 -15.31 7.39
N ARG A 26 -21.53 -15.65 7.51
CA ARG A 26 -22.07 -16.89 6.90
C ARG A 26 -21.92 -16.86 5.38
N LEU A 27 -22.31 -15.76 4.74
CA LEU A 27 -22.22 -15.65 3.28
C LEU A 27 -20.77 -15.58 2.78
N ALA A 28 -19.90 -14.85 3.48
CA ALA A 28 -18.49 -14.73 3.15
C ALA A 28 -17.77 -16.07 3.26
N ARG A 29 -18.15 -16.90 4.24
CA ARG A 29 -17.64 -18.27 4.37
C ARG A 29 -17.97 -19.07 3.11
N GLU A 30 -19.25 -19.23 2.78
CA GLU A 30 -19.67 -20.02 1.60
C GLU A 30 -19.01 -19.53 0.29
N ILE A 31 -18.98 -18.22 0.06
CA ILE A 31 -18.35 -17.67 -1.15
C ILE A 31 -16.84 -17.93 -1.15
N SER A 32 -16.16 -17.76 -0.01
CA SER A 32 -14.72 -17.98 0.07
C SER A 32 -14.38 -19.46 -0.10
N THR A 33 -15.15 -20.37 0.51
CA THR A 33 -15.02 -21.82 0.34
C THR A 33 -15.12 -22.20 -1.13
N ILE A 34 -16.18 -21.78 -1.84
CA ILE A 34 -16.34 -22.07 -3.28
C ILE A 34 -15.15 -21.56 -4.09
N ILE A 35 -14.67 -20.35 -3.82
CA ILE A 35 -13.54 -19.78 -4.58
C ILE A 35 -12.25 -20.57 -4.32
N ILE A 36 -12.00 -20.92 -3.05
CA ILE A 36 -10.80 -21.63 -2.65
C ILE A 36 -10.79 -23.06 -3.20
N ASP A 37 -11.94 -23.74 -3.17
CA ASP A 37 -12.07 -25.12 -3.63
C ASP A 37 -11.96 -25.22 -5.17
N GLU A 38 -12.62 -24.31 -5.90
CA GLU A 38 -12.67 -24.35 -7.37
C GLU A 38 -11.42 -23.74 -8.03
N TYR A 39 -10.87 -22.67 -7.45
CA TYR A 39 -9.81 -21.87 -8.09
C TYR A 39 -8.51 -21.81 -7.27
N GLY A 40 -8.52 -22.31 -6.03
CA GLY A 40 -7.34 -22.32 -5.17
C GLY A 40 -7.12 -21.03 -4.37
N ARG A 41 -6.29 -21.18 -3.33
CA ARG A 41 -5.93 -20.13 -2.36
C ARG A 41 -5.19 -18.95 -3.01
N GLY A 42 -4.37 -19.23 -4.03
CA GLY A 42 -3.67 -18.20 -4.80
C GLY A 42 -4.61 -17.26 -5.55
N VAL A 43 -5.62 -17.80 -6.24
CA VAL A 43 -6.63 -16.99 -6.95
C VAL A 43 -7.48 -16.19 -5.97
N PHE A 44 -7.80 -16.76 -4.81
CA PHE A 44 -8.48 -16.03 -3.75
C PHE A 44 -7.68 -14.82 -3.27
N LEU A 45 -6.37 -14.96 -3.02
CA LEU A 45 -5.51 -13.83 -2.66
C LEU A 45 -5.40 -12.79 -3.78
N GLN A 46 -5.27 -13.23 -5.04
CA GLN A 46 -5.25 -12.34 -6.19
C GLN A 46 -6.51 -11.49 -6.24
N ARG A 47 -7.68 -12.12 -6.12
CA ARG A 47 -9.00 -11.45 -6.06
C ARG A 47 -9.10 -10.46 -4.89
N LEU A 48 -8.63 -10.82 -3.70
CA LEU A 48 -8.62 -9.90 -2.56
C LEU A 48 -7.68 -8.70 -2.75
N SER A 49 -6.54 -8.91 -3.40
CA SER A 49 -5.59 -7.85 -3.71
C SER A 49 -6.04 -6.95 -4.87
N ASP A 50 -7.02 -7.38 -5.66
CA ASP A 50 -7.68 -6.53 -6.64
C ASP A 50 -8.66 -5.56 -5.94
N PRO A 51 -8.50 -4.24 -6.13
CA PRO A 51 -9.33 -3.25 -5.43
C PRO A 51 -10.81 -3.29 -5.84
N TYR A 52 -11.12 -3.65 -7.09
CA TYR A 52 -12.48 -3.66 -7.62
C TYR A 52 -13.22 -4.89 -7.12
N TRP A 53 -12.57 -6.05 -7.21
CA TRP A 53 -13.13 -7.30 -6.72
C TRP A 53 -13.35 -7.22 -5.21
N PHE A 54 -12.39 -6.69 -4.45
CA PHE A 54 -12.55 -6.51 -3.01
C PHE A 54 -13.73 -5.58 -2.66
N GLN A 55 -13.93 -4.51 -3.43
CA GLN A 55 -15.08 -3.61 -3.27
C GLN A 55 -16.40 -4.32 -3.60
N ALA A 56 -16.46 -5.02 -4.73
CA ALA A 56 -17.62 -5.78 -5.17
C ALA A 56 -17.99 -6.89 -4.17
N PHE A 57 -16.99 -7.58 -3.62
CA PHE A 57 -17.18 -8.57 -2.57
C PHE A 57 -17.86 -7.96 -1.34
N GLY A 58 -17.43 -6.78 -0.90
CA GLY A 58 -18.11 -6.05 0.17
C GLY A 58 -19.59 -5.77 -0.11
N CYS A 59 -19.93 -5.43 -1.34
CA CYS A 59 -21.31 -5.17 -1.75
C CYS A 59 -22.17 -6.41 -1.89
N VAL A 60 -21.59 -7.52 -2.37
CA VAL A 60 -22.26 -8.83 -2.38
C VAL A 60 -22.62 -9.28 -0.96
N LEU A 61 -21.78 -8.93 0.03
CA LEU A 61 -22.08 -9.17 1.44
C LEU A 61 -23.15 -8.23 2.02
N GLY A 62 -23.70 -7.31 1.23
CA GLY A 62 -24.73 -6.38 1.65
C GLY A 62 -24.20 -5.14 2.39
N TYR A 63 -22.91 -4.80 2.17
CA TYR A 63 -22.31 -3.57 2.71
C TYR A 63 -22.27 -2.46 1.65
N ASP A 64 -22.43 -1.21 2.08
CA ASP A 64 -22.56 -0.08 1.16
C ASP A 64 -21.32 0.14 0.29
N TRP A 65 -21.54 0.28 -1.02
CA TRP A 65 -20.51 0.52 -2.03
C TRP A 65 -19.71 1.80 -1.80
N HIS A 66 -20.27 2.79 -1.12
CA HIS A 66 -19.67 4.11 -0.91
C HIS A 66 -19.10 4.30 0.50
N SER A 67 -18.90 3.22 1.28
CA SER A 67 -18.43 3.35 2.65
C SER A 67 -16.92 3.11 2.79
N SER A 68 -16.22 4.07 3.39
CA SER A 68 -14.83 3.88 3.87
C SER A 68 -14.73 2.74 4.91
N GLY A 69 -15.86 2.32 5.48
CA GLY A 69 -15.98 1.18 6.37
C GLY A 69 -15.80 -0.17 5.70
N VAL A 70 -15.98 -0.28 4.37
CA VAL A 70 -15.94 -1.55 3.60
C VAL A 70 -14.69 -2.34 3.95
N THR A 71 -13.52 -1.73 3.85
CA THR A 71 -12.24 -2.41 4.11
C THR A 71 -12.17 -2.98 5.51
N THR A 72 -12.55 -2.20 6.52
CA THR A 72 -12.47 -2.65 7.91
C THR A 72 -13.50 -3.71 8.27
N VAL A 73 -14.70 -3.65 7.65
CA VAL A 73 -15.77 -4.59 7.90
C VAL A 73 -15.52 -5.89 7.14
N VAL A 74 -15.20 -5.82 5.85
CA VAL A 74 -14.93 -7.00 5.01
C VAL A 74 -13.74 -7.79 5.52
N THR A 75 -12.63 -7.13 5.87
CA THR A 75 -11.48 -7.83 6.47
C THR A 75 -11.82 -8.47 7.81
N GLY A 76 -12.61 -7.80 8.65
CA GLY A 76 -13.09 -8.35 9.92
C GLY A 76 -14.03 -9.54 9.73
N VAL A 77 -14.93 -9.47 8.75
CA VAL A 77 -15.84 -10.55 8.35
C VAL A 77 -15.04 -11.74 7.84
N LEU A 78 -14.07 -11.53 6.92
CA LEU A 78 -13.21 -12.58 6.40
C LEU A 78 -12.36 -13.23 7.50
N LYS A 79 -11.83 -12.43 8.44
CA LYS A 79 -11.12 -12.95 9.61
C LYS A 79 -11.98 -13.88 10.48
N SER A 80 -13.27 -13.63 10.56
CA SER A 80 -14.22 -14.49 11.30
C SER A 80 -14.79 -15.65 10.47
N ALA A 81 -14.83 -15.51 9.14
CA ALA A 81 -15.43 -16.49 8.23
C ALA A 81 -14.45 -17.60 7.82
N LEU A 82 -13.19 -17.24 7.59
CA LEU A 82 -12.14 -18.17 7.17
C LEU A 82 -11.63 -18.98 8.35
N ASN A 83 -11.74 -20.29 8.23
CA ASN A 83 -11.13 -21.25 9.16
C ASN A 83 -9.79 -21.73 8.58
N PRO A 84 -8.64 -21.49 9.26
CA PRO A 84 -7.33 -21.93 8.79
C PRO A 84 -7.25 -23.42 8.42
N GLU A 85 -7.82 -24.32 9.22
CA GLU A 85 -7.70 -25.78 9.00
C GLU A 85 -8.51 -26.27 7.80
N GLU A 86 -9.57 -25.54 7.46
CA GLU A 86 -10.49 -25.91 6.37
C GLU A 86 -10.11 -25.22 5.06
N HIS A 87 -9.74 -23.94 5.13
CA HIS A 87 -9.54 -23.10 3.96
C HIS A 87 -8.06 -22.97 3.57
N GLY A 88 -7.12 -23.31 4.48
CA GLY A 88 -5.70 -23.05 4.29
C GLY A 88 -5.38 -21.55 4.15
N VAL A 89 -6.27 -20.66 4.60
CA VAL A 89 -6.13 -19.19 4.56
C VAL A 89 -6.53 -18.61 5.91
N ALA A 90 -5.78 -17.60 6.36
CA ALA A 90 -6.07 -16.87 7.59
C ALA A 90 -5.85 -15.37 7.40
N VAL A 91 -6.53 -14.57 8.24
CA VAL A 91 -6.39 -13.12 8.27
C VAL A 91 -5.84 -12.69 9.62
N CYS A 92 -4.68 -12.05 9.61
CA CYS A 92 -4.04 -11.47 10.78
C CYS A 92 -4.23 -9.95 10.81
N GLY A 93 -4.28 -9.36 11.99
CA GLY A 93 -4.44 -7.93 12.22
C GLY A 93 -5.90 -7.47 12.28
N GLY A 94 -6.12 -6.20 11.92
CA GLY A 94 -7.44 -5.56 11.95
C GLY A 94 -7.36 -4.05 12.14
N LYS A 95 -8.43 -3.48 12.71
CA LYS A 95 -8.55 -2.03 12.96
C LYS A 95 -7.94 -1.64 14.31
N GLY A 96 -7.24 -0.51 14.36
CA GLY A 96 -6.73 0.09 15.60
C GLY A 96 -5.75 -0.84 16.31
N LYS A 97 -5.98 -1.13 17.61
CA LYS A 97 -5.09 -1.99 18.40
C LYS A 97 -4.88 -3.39 17.78
N ALA A 98 -5.85 -3.91 17.04
CA ALA A 98 -5.71 -5.21 16.37
C ALA A 98 -4.60 -5.20 15.30
N SER A 99 -4.34 -4.07 14.63
CA SER A 99 -3.24 -3.99 13.65
C SER A 99 -1.87 -4.20 14.29
N MET A 100 -1.73 -3.89 15.58
CA MET A 100 -0.47 -4.02 16.32
C MET A 100 -0.17 -5.47 16.71
N ARG A 101 -1.19 -6.33 16.76
CA ARG A 101 -1.06 -7.77 17.10
C ARG A 101 -0.76 -8.64 15.89
N THR A 102 -0.77 -8.09 14.68
CA THR A 102 -0.52 -8.85 13.43
C THR A 102 0.74 -9.73 13.51
N PRO A 103 1.90 -9.26 14.02
CA PRO A 103 3.08 -10.12 14.09
C PRO A 103 2.95 -11.31 15.03
N GLU A 104 2.16 -11.20 16.10
CA GLU A 104 1.87 -12.30 17.04
C GLU A 104 0.93 -13.31 16.37
N GLU A 105 -0.14 -12.82 15.74
CA GLU A 105 -1.10 -13.66 15.03
C GLU A 105 -0.48 -14.41 13.84
N ILE A 106 0.50 -13.81 13.14
CA ILE A 106 1.26 -14.49 12.07
C ILE A 106 2.04 -15.70 12.62
N VAL A 107 2.58 -15.62 13.83
CA VAL A 107 3.28 -16.76 14.45
C VAL A 107 2.28 -17.86 14.78
N GLU A 108 1.20 -17.51 15.49
CA GLU A 108 0.15 -18.46 15.89
C GLU A 108 -0.46 -19.21 14.68
N VAL A 109 -0.74 -18.48 13.60
CA VAL A 109 -1.27 -19.06 12.36
C VAL A 109 -0.20 -19.83 11.60
N GLY A 110 1.04 -19.31 11.55
CA GLY A 110 2.15 -19.97 10.87
C GLY A 110 2.47 -21.34 11.46
N GLU A 111 2.39 -21.47 12.79
CA GLU A 111 2.51 -22.75 13.49
C GLU A 111 1.37 -23.71 13.13
N LYS A 112 0.12 -23.23 13.06
CA LYS A 112 -1.04 -24.04 12.62
C LYS A 112 -0.89 -24.55 11.19
N PHE A 113 -0.32 -23.75 10.31
CA PHE A 113 -0.01 -24.13 8.92
C PHE A 113 1.27 -24.97 8.78
N ASN A 114 1.96 -25.30 9.88
CA ASN A 114 3.24 -26.00 9.87
C ASN A 114 4.30 -25.30 8.98
N LEU A 115 4.27 -23.97 8.90
CA LEU A 115 5.24 -23.20 8.16
C LEU A 115 6.60 -23.21 8.87
N SER A 116 7.68 -23.24 8.09
CA SER A 116 9.03 -23.14 8.66
C SER A 116 9.24 -21.78 9.34
N THR A 117 10.05 -21.75 10.41
CA THR A 117 10.38 -20.52 11.15
C THR A 117 10.87 -19.39 10.23
N GLY A 118 11.68 -19.72 9.22
CA GLY A 118 12.15 -18.75 8.23
C GLY A 118 11.03 -18.15 7.39
N THR A 119 9.98 -18.92 7.08
CA THR A 119 8.79 -18.41 6.35
C THR A 119 7.97 -17.48 7.22
N ILE A 120 7.75 -17.85 8.49
CA ILE A 120 7.03 -17.03 9.48
C ILE A 120 7.74 -15.68 9.67
N GLU A 121 9.08 -15.66 9.81
CA GLU A 121 9.84 -14.42 9.94
C GLU A 121 9.78 -13.56 8.67
N ARG A 122 9.82 -14.16 7.47
CA ARG A 122 9.62 -13.42 6.21
C ARG A 122 8.22 -12.81 6.11
N MET A 123 7.18 -13.50 6.58
CA MET A 123 5.82 -12.96 6.61
C MET A 123 5.67 -11.81 7.60
N LYS A 124 6.24 -11.93 8.81
CA LYS A 124 6.31 -10.83 9.78
C LYS A 124 7.05 -9.63 9.21
N TYR A 125 8.15 -9.87 8.51
CA TYR A 125 8.92 -8.83 7.82
C TYR A 125 8.05 -8.14 6.77
N SER A 126 7.40 -8.92 5.90
CA SER A 126 6.52 -8.42 4.83
C SER A 126 5.37 -7.58 5.37
N SER A 127 4.69 -8.05 6.43
CA SER A 127 3.62 -7.31 7.12
C SER A 127 4.10 -5.97 7.66
N ARG A 128 5.25 -5.95 8.34
CA ARG A 128 5.80 -4.73 8.94
C ARG A 128 6.24 -3.74 7.89
N LEU A 129 6.92 -4.23 6.85
CA LEU A 129 7.49 -3.39 5.81
C LEU A 129 6.41 -2.80 4.90
N SER A 130 5.37 -3.57 4.55
CA SER A 130 4.23 -3.03 3.80
C SER A 130 3.56 -1.88 4.56
N ALA A 131 3.34 -2.04 5.87
CA ALA A 131 2.80 -0.96 6.71
C ALA A 131 3.76 0.24 6.82
N LYS A 132 5.06 -0.02 6.75
CA LYS A 132 6.08 1.03 6.78
C LYS A 132 6.07 1.84 5.51
N VAL A 133 6.05 1.19 4.36
CA VAL A 133 6.03 1.82 3.04
C VAL A 133 4.82 2.74 2.91
N ASP A 134 3.63 2.22 3.19
CA ASP A 134 2.35 2.96 3.07
C ASP A 134 2.26 4.17 3.99
N ASN A 135 2.89 4.11 5.17
CA ASN A 135 2.80 5.14 6.19
C ASN A 135 4.00 6.12 6.19
N VAL A 136 5.15 5.71 5.66
CA VAL A 136 6.43 6.43 5.79
C VAL A 136 7.04 6.79 4.45
N ALA A 137 7.06 5.88 3.47
CA ALA A 137 7.66 6.14 2.16
C ALA A 137 6.70 6.95 1.27
N ILE A 138 5.39 6.70 1.39
CA ILE A 138 4.33 7.49 0.74
C ILE A 138 3.72 8.43 1.79
N GLN A 139 3.78 9.74 1.54
CA GLN A 139 3.33 10.75 2.49
C GLN A 139 2.32 11.70 1.87
N ALA A 140 1.09 11.21 1.75
CA ALA A 140 -0.07 11.96 1.27
C ALA A 140 -1.04 12.41 2.39
N GLY A 141 -0.63 12.28 3.66
CA GLY A 141 -1.44 12.67 4.82
C GLY A 141 -2.47 11.64 5.28
N TYR A 142 -2.28 10.35 4.95
CA TYR A 142 -3.17 9.24 5.33
C TYR A 142 -2.49 8.26 6.29
N PRO A 143 -2.30 8.63 7.57
CA PRO A 143 -1.77 7.68 8.56
C PRO A 143 -2.62 6.42 8.63
N LEU A 144 -1.97 5.26 8.67
CA LEU A 144 -2.64 3.96 8.75
C LEU A 144 -3.36 3.79 10.09
N TYR A 145 -4.59 3.27 10.03
CA TYR A 145 -5.37 2.88 11.20
C TYR A 145 -5.90 1.44 11.11
N HIS A 146 -5.69 0.78 9.97
CA HIS A 146 -6.12 -0.58 9.69
C HIS A 146 -5.06 -1.31 8.88
N HIS A 147 -4.77 -2.55 9.28
CA HIS A 147 -3.83 -3.44 8.59
C HIS A 147 -4.38 -4.86 8.68
N ALA A 148 -4.65 -5.48 7.54
CA ALA A 148 -5.06 -6.87 7.42
C ALA A 148 -4.04 -7.63 6.56
N PHE A 149 -3.42 -8.64 7.15
CA PHE A 149 -2.44 -9.51 6.51
C PHE A 149 -3.08 -10.87 6.26
N PHE A 150 -3.31 -11.19 4.98
CA PHE A 150 -3.83 -12.48 4.55
C PHE A 150 -2.66 -13.41 4.29
N MET A 151 -2.69 -14.62 4.84
CA MET A 151 -1.65 -15.63 4.62
C MET A 151 -2.26 -17.00 4.35
N THR A 152 -1.52 -17.79 3.57
CA THR A 152 -1.90 -19.15 3.16
C THR A 152 -0.88 -20.15 3.69
N GLU A 153 -1.28 -21.41 3.85
CA GLU A 153 -0.37 -22.50 4.21
C GLU A 153 0.68 -22.80 3.11
N ASP A 154 0.47 -22.37 1.86
CA ASP A 154 1.48 -22.43 0.79
C ASP A 154 2.57 -21.35 0.91
N GLY A 155 2.50 -20.48 1.92
CA GLY A 155 3.48 -19.41 2.11
C GLY A 155 3.19 -18.13 1.32
N LYS A 156 2.08 -18.05 0.57
CA LYS A 156 1.64 -16.83 -0.11
C LYS A 156 0.90 -15.88 0.83
N TRP A 157 0.97 -14.59 0.54
CA TRP A 157 0.32 -13.55 1.32
C TRP A 157 -0.21 -12.38 0.47
N ALA A 158 -1.17 -11.65 1.03
CA ALA A 158 -1.66 -10.37 0.53
C ALA A 158 -1.86 -9.40 1.70
N VAL A 159 -1.73 -8.10 1.46
CA VAL A 159 -1.98 -7.09 2.50
C VAL A 159 -2.99 -6.07 2.01
N ILE A 160 -4.00 -5.80 2.83
CA ILE A 160 -4.98 -4.73 2.61
C ILE A 160 -4.90 -3.78 3.80
N GLN A 161 -4.54 -2.53 3.52
CA GLN A 161 -4.35 -1.50 4.56
C GLN A 161 -5.24 -0.30 4.28
N GLN A 162 -5.59 0.42 5.34
CA GLN A 162 -6.30 1.69 5.18
C GLN A 162 -5.73 2.79 6.07
N GLY A 163 -5.45 3.92 5.44
CA GLY A 163 -5.16 5.20 6.07
C GLY A 163 -6.34 6.15 5.99
N MET A 164 -6.39 7.12 6.90
CA MET A 164 -7.41 8.17 6.89
C MET A 164 -6.77 9.54 7.09
N SER A 165 -7.35 10.56 6.45
CA SER A 165 -7.03 11.95 6.74
C SER A 165 -8.17 12.55 7.57
N LEU A 166 -7.84 13.01 8.78
CA LEU A 166 -8.83 13.67 9.66
C LEU A 166 -9.18 15.08 9.19
N ARG A 167 -8.34 15.69 8.33
CA ARG A 167 -8.51 17.08 7.88
C ARG A 167 -9.69 17.23 6.94
N ASP A 168 -9.80 16.32 5.98
CA ASP A 168 -10.81 16.32 4.93
C ASP A 168 -11.70 15.06 4.98
N ARG A 169 -11.54 14.22 6.01
CA ARG A 169 -12.36 13.03 6.26
C ARG A 169 -12.36 12.02 5.11
N THR A 170 -11.25 11.93 4.36
CA THR A 170 -11.08 10.95 3.28
C THR A 170 -10.28 9.72 3.74
N ALA A 171 -10.40 8.62 3.00
CA ALA A 171 -9.64 7.39 3.23
C ALA A 171 -8.77 7.02 2.01
N ARG A 172 -7.73 6.25 2.28
CA ARG A 172 -6.84 5.67 1.26
C ARG A 172 -6.56 4.21 1.58
N ARG A 173 -6.81 3.34 0.61
CA ARG A 173 -6.65 1.90 0.70
C ARG A 173 -5.46 1.45 -0.14
N TYR A 174 -4.66 0.56 0.42
CA TYR A 174 -3.46 0.02 -0.20
C TYR A 174 -3.61 -1.49 -0.34
N HIS A 175 -3.28 -2.02 -1.51
CA HIS A 175 -3.32 -3.44 -1.80
C HIS A 175 -1.94 -3.95 -2.21
N TRP A 176 -1.55 -5.04 -1.58
CA TRP A 176 -0.30 -5.76 -1.82
C TRP A 176 -0.59 -7.22 -2.11
N LEU A 177 0.21 -7.81 -2.99
CA LEU A 177 0.17 -9.23 -3.31
C LEU A 177 1.60 -9.76 -3.38
N SER A 178 1.90 -10.81 -2.62
CA SER A 178 3.23 -11.46 -2.62
C SER A 178 3.77 -11.75 -4.02
N ASP A 179 2.94 -12.29 -4.92
CA ASP A 179 3.33 -12.63 -6.30
C ASP A 179 3.75 -11.38 -7.14
N ALA A 180 3.29 -10.18 -6.78
CA ALA A 180 3.58 -8.94 -7.50
C ALA A 180 4.77 -8.16 -6.92
N VAL A 181 5.19 -8.45 -5.69
CA VAL A 181 6.24 -7.71 -4.99
C VAL A 181 7.61 -8.21 -5.44
N ARG A 182 8.31 -7.39 -6.23
CA ARG A 182 9.72 -7.61 -6.62
C ARG A 182 10.70 -6.84 -5.73
N SER A 183 10.24 -5.72 -5.18
CA SER A 183 10.94 -4.86 -4.23
C SER A 183 9.89 -4.25 -3.33
N PHE A 184 10.16 -4.07 -2.04
CA PHE A 184 9.22 -3.38 -1.16
C PHE A 184 9.27 -1.85 -1.30
N VAL A 185 10.33 -1.31 -1.91
CA VAL A 185 10.60 0.13 -1.94
C VAL A 185 10.51 0.76 -3.32
N VAL A 186 10.25 -0.03 -4.36
CA VAL A 186 10.07 0.44 -5.74
C VAL A 186 8.72 -0.03 -6.25
N GLU A 187 7.75 0.88 -6.31
CA GLU A 187 6.39 0.66 -6.82
C GLU A 187 5.78 -0.71 -6.45
N PRO A 188 5.72 -1.06 -5.14
CA PRO A 188 5.43 -2.42 -4.71
C PRO A 188 3.94 -2.77 -4.74
N HIS A 189 3.07 -1.78 -4.84
CA HIS A 189 1.63 -1.94 -4.71
C HIS A 189 1.00 -2.55 -5.94
N ASN A 190 0.06 -3.46 -5.73
CA ASN A 190 -0.88 -3.85 -6.76
C ASN A 190 -1.82 -2.68 -7.09
N ALA A 191 -2.34 -2.02 -6.03
CA ALA A 191 -3.18 -0.84 -6.19
C ALA A 191 -3.12 0.10 -4.97
N ILE A 192 -3.25 1.40 -5.25
CA ILE A 192 -3.53 2.43 -4.24
C ILE A 192 -4.81 3.16 -4.67
N VAL A 193 -5.84 3.04 -3.84
CA VAL A 193 -7.18 3.61 -4.07
C VAL A 193 -7.41 4.72 -3.05
N GLY A 194 -7.94 5.86 -3.47
CA GLY A 194 -8.24 6.95 -2.55
C GLY A 194 -9.33 7.87 -3.08
N ASP A 195 -10.08 8.51 -2.18
CA ASP A 195 -11.17 9.42 -2.56
C ASP A 195 -10.63 10.64 -3.32
N ALA A 196 -9.51 11.17 -2.83
CA ALA A 196 -8.87 12.38 -3.31
C ALA A 196 -7.40 12.12 -3.67
N LYS A 197 -7.00 12.73 -4.79
CA LYS A 197 -5.59 12.84 -5.19
C LYS A 197 -5.04 14.14 -4.63
N ARG A 198 -3.91 14.06 -3.94
CA ARG A 198 -3.17 15.23 -3.45
C ARG A 198 -2.40 15.86 -4.61
N GLU A 199 -2.39 17.19 -4.66
CA GLU A 199 -1.56 17.93 -5.61
C GLU A 199 -0.07 17.67 -5.35
N ILE A 200 0.32 17.58 -4.07
CA ILE A 200 1.69 17.37 -3.64
C ILE A 200 1.70 16.27 -2.58
N ALA A 201 2.41 15.18 -2.87
CA ALA A 201 2.63 14.08 -1.93
C ALA A 201 4.03 13.50 -2.16
N LEU A 202 4.81 13.38 -1.09
CA LEU A 202 6.12 12.72 -1.19
C LEU A 202 5.91 11.23 -1.47
N ASP A 203 6.48 10.74 -2.56
CA ASP A 203 6.49 9.33 -2.91
C ASP A 203 7.93 8.83 -3.09
N MET A 204 8.49 8.28 -2.01
CA MET A 204 9.81 7.64 -2.06
C MET A 204 9.78 6.26 -2.72
N THR A 205 8.61 5.75 -3.14
CA THR A 205 8.48 4.45 -3.81
C THR A 205 8.50 4.55 -5.33
N ALA A 206 8.25 5.73 -5.89
CA ALA A 206 8.29 5.95 -7.33
C ALA A 206 9.68 5.59 -7.90
N ARG A 207 9.73 5.04 -9.12
CA ARG A 207 11.01 4.71 -9.77
C ARG A 207 11.94 5.91 -9.88
N GLU A 208 11.37 7.08 -10.18
CA GLU A 208 12.10 8.36 -10.28
C GLU A 208 12.79 8.78 -8.96
N SER A 209 12.29 8.33 -7.80
CA SER A 209 12.89 8.59 -6.48
C SER A 209 14.13 7.72 -6.19
N GLY A 210 14.68 7.01 -7.19
CA GLY A 210 15.81 6.09 -7.05
C GLY A 210 17.05 6.72 -6.43
N GLY A 211 17.61 7.75 -7.07
CA GLY A 211 18.78 8.45 -6.55
C GLY A 211 18.52 9.11 -5.20
N CYS A 212 17.29 9.60 -4.96
CA CYS A 212 16.89 10.15 -3.67
C CYS A 212 16.88 9.08 -2.56
N ARG A 213 16.46 7.85 -2.85
CA ARG A 213 16.51 6.72 -1.91
C ARG A 213 17.96 6.36 -1.57
N GLU A 214 18.82 6.22 -2.57
CA GLU A 214 20.24 5.89 -2.39
C GLU A 214 20.94 6.96 -1.55
N ARG A 215 20.75 8.24 -1.91
CA ARG A 215 21.33 9.35 -1.15
C ARG A 215 20.77 9.46 0.27
N SER A 216 19.49 9.13 0.47
CA SER A 216 18.90 9.09 1.81
C SER A 216 19.59 8.06 2.70
N VAL A 217 20.01 6.91 2.14
CA VAL A 217 20.77 5.89 2.85
C VAL A 217 22.17 6.40 3.19
N ASP A 218 22.88 6.99 2.23
CA ASP A 218 24.21 7.57 2.45
C ASP A 218 24.19 8.62 3.57
N VAL A 219 23.23 9.55 3.53
CA VAL A 219 23.08 10.59 4.54
C VAL A 219 22.75 9.98 5.90
N ALA A 220 21.93 8.92 5.94
CA ALA A 220 21.58 8.26 7.20
C ALA A 220 22.76 7.49 7.82
N LYS A 221 23.78 7.13 7.03
CA LYS A 221 25.04 6.55 7.48
C LYS A 221 26.03 7.57 8.04
N GLU A 222 25.78 8.87 7.88
CA GLU A 222 26.62 9.92 8.46
C GLU A 222 26.35 10.15 9.95
N ASP A 223 27.30 10.78 10.66
CA ASP A 223 27.13 11.17 12.04
C ASP A 223 25.84 12.01 12.21
N PRO A 224 24.93 11.67 13.16
CA PRO A 224 23.67 12.39 13.33
C PRO A 224 23.81 13.90 13.56
N ARG A 225 24.94 14.37 14.11
CA ARG A 225 25.25 15.80 14.27
C ARG A 225 25.53 16.45 12.92
N ARG A 226 26.14 15.73 11.97
CA ARG A 226 26.33 16.19 10.58
C ARG A 226 24.99 16.30 9.86
N VAL A 227 24.12 15.30 9.97
CA VAL A 227 22.75 15.34 9.43
C VAL A 227 21.95 16.49 10.03
N ALA A 228 22.07 16.73 11.35
CA ALA A 228 21.43 17.87 12.01
C ALA A 228 21.95 19.22 11.49
N ARG A 229 23.25 19.35 11.21
CA ARG A 229 23.82 20.55 10.59
C ARG A 229 23.31 20.75 9.17
N MET A 230 23.22 19.68 8.37
CA MET A 230 22.65 19.72 7.03
C MET A 230 21.20 20.24 7.06
N LEU A 231 20.35 19.68 7.91
CA LEU A 231 18.95 20.14 8.04
C LEU A 231 18.84 21.59 8.50
N LYS A 232 19.70 22.04 9.43
CA LYS A 232 19.74 23.43 9.87
C LYS A 232 20.27 24.39 8.81
N SER A 233 21.06 23.90 7.86
CA SER A 233 21.63 24.72 6.77
C SER A 233 20.60 25.01 5.67
N ILE A 234 19.56 24.18 5.56
CA ILE A 234 18.45 24.36 4.63
C ILE A 234 17.63 25.55 5.11
N ARG A 235 17.56 26.60 4.29
CA ARG A 235 16.81 27.83 4.57
C ARG A 235 15.70 28.02 3.55
N PRO A 236 14.58 28.65 3.94
CA PRO A 236 13.57 29.07 2.98
C PRO A 236 14.18 30.02 1.95
N SER A 237 13.67 29.99 0.71
CA SER A 237 14.15 30.85 -0.37
C SER A 237 14.10 32.36 -0.07
N TYR A 238 13.20 32.78 0.82
CA TYR A 238 13.09 34.17 1.27
C TYR A 238 14.11 34.57 2.35
N GLN A 239 14.82 33.61 2.94
CA GLN A 239 15.79 33.86 4.02
C GLN A 239 17.22 33.81 3.48
N ARG A 240 17.75 34.99 3.12
CA ARG A 240 19.12 35.14 2.63
C ARG A 240 20.17 34.88 3.71
N SER A 241 21.31 34.34 3.30
CA SER A 241 22.46 34.11 4.17
C SER A 241 23.33 35.35 4.26
N LEU A 242 23.87 35.68 5.44
CA LEU A 242 24.92 36.71 5.60
C LEU A 242 26.18 36.41 4.76
N LYS A 243 26.39 35.14 4.36
CA LYS A 243 27.48 34.76 3.45
C LYS A 243 27.35 35.37 2.05
N GLU A 244 26.14 35.73 1.60
CA GLU A 244 25.95 36.43 0.31
C GLU A 244 26.59 37.83 0.31
N TRP A 245 26.78 38.42 1.49
CA TRP A 245 27.40 39.73 1.66
C TRP A 245 28.91 39.68 1.86
N ILE A 246 29.48 38.48 2.08
CA ILE A 246 30.92 38.28 2.25
C ILE A 246 31.50 37.87 0.89
N LYS A 247 32.03 38.84 0.13
CA LYS A 247 32.87 38.56 -1.05
C LYS A 247 34.22 37.98 -0.60
N CYS A 248 34.27 36.71 -0.24
CA CYS A 248 35.55 35.99 -0.15
C CYS A 248 35.87 35.40 -1.52
N GLY A 249 36.94 35.92 -2.13
CA GLY A 249 37.51 35.39 -3.36
C GLY A 249 38.01 33.97 -3.16
N SER A 250 37.72 33.14 -4.17
CA SER A 250 38.34 31.85 -4.50
C SER A 250 38.27 30.71 -3.47
N LEU A 251 37.45 29.72 -3.83
CA LEU A 251 37.63 28.25 -3.80
C LEU A 251 36.43 27.53 -3.16
N HIS A 252 35.67 26.81 -4.00
CA HIS A 252 34.68 25.76 -3.70
C HIS A 252 34.24 25.62 -2.23
N ASP A 253 33.41 26.53 -1.73
CA ASP A 253 32.79 26.40 -0.41
C ASP A 253 31.26 26.46 -0.52
N ALA A 254 30.62 25.50 0.16
CA ALA A 254 29.23 25.09 -0.04
C ALA A 254 28.24 26.27 -0.01
N GLY A 255 27.77 26.65 -1.20
CA GLY A 255 26.73 27.65 -1.39
C GLY A 255 25.44 27.23 -0.68
N GLY A 256 24.81 28.16 0.03
CA GLY A 256 23.51 27.94 0.63
C GLY A 256 22.49 27.58 -0.46
N TYR A 257 21.81 26.47 -0.29
CA TYR A 257 20.84 25.98 -1.27
C TYR A 257 19.49 26.68 -1.05
N VAL A 258 19.05 27.44 -2.06
CA VAL A 258 17.76 28.14 -2.09
C VAL A 258 16.72 27.18 -2.67
N ALA A 259 15.76 26.74 -1.86
CA ALA A 259 14.71 25.80 -2.27
C ALA A 259 13.36 26.50 -2.50
N GLU A 260 12.58 26.05 -3.49
CA GLU A 260 11.13 26.26 -3.53
C GLU A 260 10.52 25.54 -2.31
N PHE A 261 10.34 26.29 -1.23
CA PHE A 261 10.12 25.74 0.09
C PHE A 261 8.65 25.39 0.31
N LEU A 262 8.32 24.09 0.34
CA LEU A 262 7.17 23.63 1.12
C LEU A 262 7.54 23.73 2.61
N SER A 263 6.89 24.64 3.33
CA SER A 263 7.07 24.80 4.77
C SER A 263 6.63 23.55 5.52
N MET A 264 7.59 22.70 5.89
CA MET A 264 7.33 21.46 6.61
C MET A 264 8.02 21.44 7.98
N PRO A 265 7.31 21.10 9.08
CA PRO A 265 7.94 20.89 10.37
C PRO A 265 8.84 19.63 10.34
N LEU A 266 10.14 19.84 10.53
CA LEU A 266 11.17 18.79 10.56
C LEU A 266 11.41 18.31 12.00
N THR A 267 10.53 17.47 12.53
CA THR A 267 10.77 16.78 13.81
C THR A 267 11.44 15.42 13.58
N VAL A 268 12.74 15.46 13.27
CA VAL A 268 13.54 14.23 13.07
C VAL A 268 13.76 13.50 14.39
N ASN A 269 13.58 12.18 14.39
CA ASN A 269 13.83 11.34 15.55
C ASN A 269 15.33 11.03 15.66
N TRP A 270 16.07 11.87 16.39
CA TRP A 270 17.53 11.74 16.55
C TRP A 270 17.97 10.42 17.21
N LYS A 271 17.14 9.85 18.10
CA LYS A 271 17.42 8.54 18.70
C LYS A 271 17.34 7.43 17.66
N ALA A 272 16.39 7.51 16.74
CA ALA A 272 16.30 6.57 15.63
C ALA A 272 17.47 6.74 14.66
N LEU A 273 17.82 7.98 14.31
CA LEU A 273 18.94 8.24 13.41
C LEU A 273 20.28 7.75 13.98
N LYS A 274 20.48 7.85 15.31
CA LYS A 274 21.65 7.25 15.97
C LYS A 274 21.69 5.73 15.80
N LYS A 275 20.55 5.04 15.93
CA LYS A 275 20.47 3.59 15.68
C LYS A 275 20.75 3.24 14.22
N VAL A 276 20.29 4.08 13.29
CA VAL A 276 20.59 3.91 11.86
C VAL A 276 22.09 4.04 11.61
N TYR A 277 22.73 5.05 12.20
CA TYR A 277 24.17 5.24 12.14
C TYR A 277 24.96 4.06 12.74
N GLU A 278 24.51 3.50 13.85
CA GLU A 278 25.14 2.32 14.46
C GLU A 278 24.92 1.04 13.61
N PHE A 279 23.77 0.91 12.95
CA PHE A 279 23.41 -0.26 12.14
C PHE A 279 24.03 -0.25 10.73
N GLN A 280 24.22 0.92 10.13
CA GLN A 280 24.73 1.10 8.76
C GLN A 280 23.92 0.32 7.69
N PRO A 281 22.66 0.73 7.39
CA PRO A 281 21.78 -0.02 6.48
C PRO A 281 22.36 -0.11 5.07
N ARG A 282 22.24 -1.28 4.43
CA ARG A 282 22.78 -1.51 3.08
C ARG A 282 21.98 -0.75 2.02
N ASP A 283 20.67 -0.72 2.17
CA ASP A 283 19.73 -0.13 1.22
C ASP A 283 18.57 0.62 1.92
N TYR A 284 17.65 1.14 1.10
CA TYR A 284 16.50 1.90 1.58
C TYR A 284 15.46 1.02 2.29
N GLU A 285 15.40 -0.27 1.94
CA GLU A 285 14.50 -1.24 2.54
C GLU A 285 14.91 -1.54 4.00
N GLU A 286 16.20 -1.77 4.25
CA GLU A 286 16.76 -1.88 5.60
C GLU A 286 16.60 -0.59 6.40
N LEU A 287 16.85 0.57 5.78
CA LEU A 287 16.63 1.87 6.41
C LEU A 287 15.19 2.02 6.93
N LEU A 288 14.19 1.68 6.11
CA LEU A 288 12.78 1.70 6.53
C LEU A 288 12.48 0.66 7.62
N GLY A 289 13.13 -0.50 7.57
CA GLY A 289 12.98 -1.59 8.55
C GLY A 289 13.38 -1.19 9.98
N ILE A 290 14.23 -0.18 10.15
CA ILE A 290 14.73 0.24 11.46
C ILE A 290 13.64 0.91 12.30
N ARG A 291 13.43 0.38 13.51
CA ARG A 291 12.43 0.90 14.44
C ARG A 291 12.75 2.34 14.85
N GLY A 292 11.80 3.23 14.59
CA GLY A 292 11.90 4.66 14.92
C GLY A 292 12.14 5.56 13.72
N VAL A 293 12.56 5.01 12.57
CA VAL A 293 12.54 5.73 11.29
C VAL A 293 11.10 5.98 10.92
N GLY A 294 10.66 7.24 11.00
CA GLY A 294 9.27 7.64 10.76
C GLY A 294 9.13 8.61 9.60
N PRO A 295 7.90 9.08 9.29
CA PRO A 295 7.65 9.98 8.17
C PRO A 295 8.52 11.23 8.20
N ALA A 296 8.70 11.82 9.39
CA ALA A 296 9.55 13.00 9.57
C ALA A 296 11.04 12.73 9.30
N THR A 297 11.54 11.53 9.60
CA THR A 297 12.93 11.15 9.32
C THR A 297 13.14 10.96 7.82
N VAL A 298 12.24 10.23 7.15
CA VAL A 298 12.30 10.03 5.70
C VAL A 298 12.16 11.36 4.95
N ARG A 299 11.25 12.25 5.37
CA ARG A 299 11.17 13.60 4.79
C ARG A 299 12.46 14.39 4.95
N GLY A 300 13.05 14.36 6.14
CA GLY A 300 14.31 15.05 6.39
C GLY A 300 15.43 14.54 5.49
N LEU A 301 15.56 13.21 5.34
CA LEU A 301 16.55 12.61 4.46
C LEU A 301 16.29 12.93 2.99
N ALA A 302 15.04 12.81 2.52
CA ALA A 302 14.66 13.17 1.15
C ALA A 302 14.95 14.64 0.83
N LEU A 303 14.66 15.53 1.79
CA LEU A 303 14.94 16.96 1.66
C LEU A 303 16.45 17.25 1.57
N ILE A 304 17.27 16.58 2.39
CA ILE A 304 18.73 16.70 2.30
C ILE A 304 19.22 16.19 0.94
N SER A 305 18.71 15.04 0.48
CA SER A 305 19.06 14.45 -0.81
C SER A 305 18.74 15.39 -1.97
N GLU A 306 17.54 15.98 -1.97
CA GLU A 306 17.12 16.93 -3.00
C GLU A 306 17.94 18.22 -2.97
N ILE A 307 18.07 18.84 -1.79
CA ILE A 307 18.61 20.20 -1.68
C ILE A 307 20.13 20.21 -1.75
N ILE A 308 20.80 19.31 -1.03
CA ILE A 308 22.27 19.31 -0.93
C ILE A 308 22.91 18.52 -2.07
N TYR A 309 22.23 17.47 -2.53
CA TYR A 309 22.81 16.53 -3.50
C TYR A 309 22.10 16.52 -4.86
N GLY A 310 21.02 17.29 -5.03
CA GLY A 310 20.29 17.39 -6.30
C GLY A 310 19.41 16.17 -6.64
N GLU A 311 19.32 15.21 -5.73
CA GLU A 311 18.59 13.95 -5.93
C GLU A 311 17.11 14.10 -5.52
N LYS A 312 16.27 14.42 -6.50
CA LYS A 312 14.86 14.76 -6.29
C LYS A 312 14.00 13.53 -5.99
N PRO A 313 13.14 13.56 -4.96
CA PRO A 313 12.08 12.58 -4.83
C PRO A 313 10.90 12.93 -5.75
N SER A 314 10.02 11.96 -5.95
CA SER A 314 8.70 12.21 -6.52
C SER A 314 7.82 12.97 -5.54
N TRP A 315 7.19 14.03 -6.04
CA TRP A 315 6.15 14.78 -5.34
C TRP A 315 4.74 14.46 -5.87
N ARG A 316 4.64 13.43 -6.72
CA ARG A 316 3.38 12.99 -7.33
C ARG A 316 2.68 11.98 -6.43
N ASP A 317 1.38 12.19 -6.22
CA ASP A 317 0.55 11.23 -5.51
C ASP A 317 0.38 9.91 -6.32
N PRO A 318 0.77 8.74 -5.77
CA PRO A 318 0.71 7.45 -6.47
C PRO A 318 -0.70 6.83 -6.50
N VAL A 319 -1.74 7.50 -5.97
CA VAL A 319 -3.12 7.06 -6.15
C VAL A 319 -3.43 6.90 -7.64
N LYS A 320 -3.77 5.66 -8.03
CA LYS A 320 -4.17 5.30 -9.39
C LYS A 320 -5.69 5.38 -9.57
N TYR A 321 -6.44 5.07 -8.50
CA TYR A 321 -7.89 4.89 -8.59
C TYR A 321 -8.58 5.81 -7.59
N SER A 322 -9.25 6.83 -8.11
CA SER A 322 -10.37 7.44 -7.41
C SER A 322 -11.63 6.70 -7.83
N PHE A 323 -12.43 6.31 -6.85
CA PHE A 323 -13.47 5.28 -6.91
C PHE A 323 -14.10 5.07 -8.29
N ALA A 324 -13.67 3.94 -8.86
CA ALA A 324 -14.06 3.29 -10.11
C ALA A 324 -14.14 4.19 -11.34
N PHE A 325 -15.16 5.03 -11.47
CA PHE A 325 -15.35 5.87 -12.65
C PHE A 325 -15.82 7.27 -12.25
N GLY A 326 -15.96 7.60 -10.98
CA GLY A 326 -16.69 8.80 -10.59
C GLY A 326 -18.20 8.56 -10.52
N GLY A 327 -18.94 9.51 -9.96
CA GLY A 327 -20.36 9.37 -9.66
C GLY A 327 -21.27 9.83 -10.80
N LYS A 328 -22.51 9.33 -10.84
CA LYS A 328 -23.57 9.89 -11.72
C LYS A 328 -23.77 11.40 -11.48
N ASP A 329 -23.47 11.83 -10.25
CA ASP A 329 -23.62 13.19 -9.75
C ASP A 329 -22.33 14.02 -9.89
N GLY A 330 -21.29 13.48 -10.53
CA GLY A 330 -20.07 14.23 -10.87
C GLY A 330 -19.05 14.44 -9.74
N VAL A 331 -19.23 13.79 -8.59
CA VAL A 331 -18.33 13.92 -7.43
C VAL A 331 -17.70 12.55 -7.11
N PRO A 332 -16.36 12.44 -7.01
CA PRO A 332 -15.35 13.50 -7.17
C PRO A 332 -15.10 13.94 -8.63
N PHE A 333 -15.54 13.15 -9.61
CA PHE A 333 -15.62 13.50 -11.04
C PHE A 333 -16.75 12.69 -11.72
N PRO A 334 -17.18 13.04 -12.95
CA PRO A 334 -18.21 12.30 -13.69
C PRO A 334 -17.75 10.89 -14.08
N VAL A 335 -18.72 9.98 -14.26
CA VAL A 335 -18.50 8.59 -14.71
C VAL A 335 -17.57 8.53 -15.95
N ASP A 336 -16.32 8.08 -15.76
CA ASP A 336 -15.34 7.69 -16.75
C ASP A 336 -15.76 6.37 -17.40
N ARG A 337 -16.59 6.50 -18.43
CA ARG A 337 -17.17 5.38 -19.19
C ARG A 337 -16.09 4.51 -19.83
N ARG A 338 -14.94 5.08 -20.19
CA ARG A 338 -13.91 4.39 -20.96
C ARG A 338 -13.18 3.36 -20.11
N SER A 339 -12.77 3.77 -18.91
CA SER A 339 -12.19 2.87 -17.92
C SER A 339 -13.23 1.82 -17.44
N MET A 340 -14.53 2.17 -17.46
CA MET A 340 -15.63 1.27 -17.10
C MET A 340 -15.79 0.14 -18.12
N ASP A 341 -15.82 0.48 -19.40
CA ASP A 341 -15.91 -0.49 -20.48
C ASP A 341 -14.69 -1.42 -20.56
N GLU A 342 -13.51 -0.90 -20.22
CA GLU A 342 -12.28 -1.70 -20.13
C GLU A 342 -12.31 -2.67 -18.95
N SER A 343 -12.77 -2.22 -17.78
CA SER A 343 -12.96 -3.08 -16.60
C SER A 343 -14.03 -4.15 -16.84
N ILE A 344 -15.13 -3.80 -17.53
CA ILE A 344 -16.16 -4.76 -17.95
C ILE A 344 -15.56 -5.82 -18.87
N ARG A 345 -14.70 -5.43 -19.82
CA ARG A 345 -13.99 -6.37 -20.70
C ARG A 345 -13.11 -7.32 -19.90
N ILE A 346 -12.25 -6.79 -19.02
CA ILE A 346 -11.37 -7.61 -18.18
C ILE A 346 -12.15 -8.58 -17.30
N LEU A 347 -13.26 -8.14 -16.70
CA LEU A 347 -14.12 -8.99 -15.90
C LEU A 347 -14.85 -10.05 -16.75
N ARG A 348 -15.29 -9.69 -17.96
CA ARG A 348 -15.90 -10.63 -18.90
C ARG A 348 -14.88 -11.68 -19.33
N ASP A 349 -13.66 -11.28 -19.66
CA ASP A 349 -12.57 -12.18 -20.01
C ASP A 349 -12.20 -13.10 -18.83
N ALA A 350 -12.17 -12.56 -17.61
CA ALA A 350 -11.93 -13.35 -16.39
C ALA A 350 -13.07 -14.35 -16.11
N ILE A 351 -14.33 -13.99 -16.39
CA ILE A 351 -15.49 -14.88 -16.27
C ILE A 351 -15.48 -15.94 -17.38
N GLU A 352 -15.14 -15.57 -18.61
CA GLU A 352 -15.01 -16.51 -19.73
C GLU A 352 -13.87 -17.50 -19.49
N GLN A 353 -12.73 -17.03 -18.99
CA GLN A 353 -11.63 -17.90 -18.58
C GLN A 353 -11.97 -18.78 -17.38
N ALA A 354 -12.80 -18.30 -16.44
CA ALA A 354 -13.27 -19.10 -15.31
C ALA A 354 -14.34 -20.13 -15.71
N ARG A 355 -15.17 -19.84 -16.72
CA ARG A 355 -16.16 -20.77 -17.28
C ARG A 355 -15.52 -21.89 -18.09
N ILE A 356 -14.41 -21.60 -18.76
CA ILE A 356 -13.60 -22.62 -19.43
C ILE A 356 -12.75 -23.31 -18.36
N GLY A 357 -13.33 -24.32 -17.69
CA GLY A 357 -12.61 -25.08 -16.68
C GLY A 357 -11.29 -25.67 -17.23
N ASP A 358 -10.30 -25.86 -16.36
CA ASP A 358 -8.97 -26.39 -16.74
C ASP A 358 -9.06 -27.73 -17.48
N ARG A 359 -10.07 -28.54 -17.16
CA ARG A 359 -10.36 -29.80 -17.86
C ARG A 359 -10.81 -29.60 -19.32
N GLU A 360 -11.57 -28.56 -19.62
CA GLU A 360 -11.98 -28.25 -21.00
C GLU A 360 -10.83 -27.64 -21.80
N ARG A 361 -10.01 -26.80 -21.18
CA ARG A 361 -8.79 -26.23 -21.79
C ARG A 361 -7.75 -27.31 -22.10
N LEU A 362 -7.48 -28.22 -21.15
CA LEU A 362 -6.62 -29.40 -21.34
C LEU A 362 -7.19 -30.37 -22.38
N ARG A 363 -8.51 -30.59 -22.43
CA ARG A 363 -9.14 -31.42 -23.47
C ARG A 363 -9.06 -30.76 -24.84
N SER A 364 -9.22 -29.45 -24.92
CA SER A 364 -9.12 -28.69 -26.17
C SER A 364 -7.69 -28.72 -26.70
N LEU A 365 -6.69 -28.52 -25.84
CA LEU A 365 -5.27 -28.67 -26.18
C LEU A 365 -4.90 -30.11 -26.56
N LYS A 366 -5.46 -31.13 -25.88
CA LYS A 366 -5.29 -32.55 -26.26
C LYS A 366 -5.96 -32.90 -27.59
N ARG A 367 -7.10 -32.28 -27.92
CA ARG A 367 -7.77 -32.42 -29.23
C ARG A 367 -6.97 -31.73 -30.34
N LEU A 368 -6.42 -30.55 -30.06
CA LEU A 368 -5.55 -29.82 -30.98
C LEU A 368 -4.26 -30.61 -31.26
N ARG A 369 -3.67 -31.23 -30.24
CA ARG A 369 -2.51 -32.14 -30.39
C ARG A 369 -2.80 -33.39 -31.21
N ARG A 370 -4.06 -33.88 -31.24
CA ARG A 370 -4.48 -35.01 -32.10
C ARG A 370 -4.77 -34.62 -33.55
N LEU A 371 -4.92 -33.33 -33.83
CA LEU A 371 -5.13 -32.79 -35.18
C LEU A 371 -3.82 -32.37 -35.85
N ILE A 372 -2.71 -32.38 -35.11
CA ILE A 372 -1.36 -32.23 -35.66
C ILE A 372 -0.94 -33.62 -36.18
N PRO A 373 -0.70 -33.79 -37.50
CA PRO A 373 -0.17 -35.04 -38.03
C PRO A 373 1.17 -35.36 -37.37
N GLU A 374 1.40 -36.62 -37.00
CA GLU A 374 2.75 -37.08 -36.66
C GLU A 374 3.57 -37.13 -37.95
N GLY A 375 4.36 -36.09 -38.22
CA GLY A 375 5.31 -36.08 -39.33
C GLY A 375 5.91 -34.70 -39.67
N GLU A 376 7.24 -34.63 -39.54
CA GLU A 376 8.21 -33.68 -40.16
C GLU A 376 8.14 -32.21 -39.67
N PHE A 377 9.08 -31.63 -38.92
CA PHE A 377 10.54 -31.83 -38.71
C PHE A 377 10.94 -31.57 -37.26
#